data_AF-A0A7S1HPG3-F1
#
_entry.id   AF-A0A7S1HPG3-F1
#
_cell.length_a   1.000
_cell.length_b   1.000
_cell.length_c   1.000
_cell.angle_alpha   90.00
_cell.angle_beta   90.00
_cell.angle_gamma   90.00
#
_symmetry.space_group_name_H-M   'P 1'
#
loop_
_entity.id
_entity.type
_entity.pdbx_description
1 polymer ?
#
loop_
_entity_poly.entity_id
_entity_poly.type
_entity_poly.pdbx_seq_one_letter_code
_entity_poly.pdbx_strand_id
1 'polypeptide(L)'
;VVALAAGFSDGLGMGSNTKAAIIRQGLAEMRCLSKKMFPCVRDETFLESCGVADLVASCYGGRNRRVAEAFARAGGEKSMEALADELLGGQKLQGALTANEVHQVLESNGWTDDFPLFTTVWKIVNGLADVQSITSFMAIQH
;
A
#
# COMPACT_ATOMS: atom_id res chain seq x y z
N VAL A 1 -2.41 3.32 -0.10
CA VAL A 1 -1.09 2.63 -0.18
C VAL A 1 -1.18 1.17 0.26
N VAL A 2 -1.42 0.84 1.54
CA VAL A 2 -1.39 -0.55 2.05
C VAL A 2 -2.37 -1.50 1.34
N ALA A 3 -3.57 -1.05 1.00
CA ALA A 3 -4.52 -1.87 0.24
C ALA A 3 -4.03 -2.24 -1.17
N LEU A 4 -3.17 -1.43 -1.80
CA LEU A 4 -2.50 -1.82 -3.06
C LEU A 4 -1.52 -2.96 -2.81
N ALA A 5 -0.69 -2.85 -1.77
CA ALA A 5 0.25 -3.91 -1.38
C ALA A 5 -0.46 -5.24 -1.11
N ALA A 6 -1.58 -5.20 -0.39
CA ALA A 6 -2.41 -6.38 -0.14
C ALA A 6 -2.97 -6.98 -1.45
N GLY A 7 -3.37 -6.14 -2.40
CA GLY A 7 -3.79 -6.57 -3.73
C GLY A 7 -2.66 -7.17 -4.56
N PHE A 8 -1.47 -6.58 -4.55
CA PHE A 8 -0.29 -7.15 -5.21
C PHE A 8 0.01 -8.55 -4.66
N SER A 9 0.05 -8.69 -3.33
CA SER A 9 0.18 -9.98 -2.65
C SER A 9 -0.87 -11.00 -3.11
N ASP A 10 -2.14 -10.59 -3.24
CA ASP A 10 -3.22 -11.46 -3.73
C ASP A 10 -3.01 -11.91 -5.19
N GLY A 11 -2.62 -10.97 -6.05
CA GLY A 11 -2.42 -11.27 -7.46
C GLY A 11 -1.24 -12.20 -7.71
N LEU A 12 -0.26 -12.18 -6.80
CA LEU A 12 0.87 -13.11 -6.79
C LEU A 12 0.59 -14.45 -6.09
N GLY A 13 -0.64 -14.65 -5.60
CA GLY A 13 -1.02 -15.87 -4.89
C GLY A 13 -0.29 -16.03 -3.56
N MET A 14 0.22 -14.96 -2.98
CA MET A 14 0.89 -14.99 -1.67
C MET A 14 -0.18 -15.22 -0.59
N GLY A 15 0.06 -16.23 0.25
CA GLY A 15 -0.91 -16.67 1.26
C GLY A 15 -1.25 -15.63 2.33
N SER A 16 -2.20 -15.99 3.19
CA SER A 16 -2.75 -15.10 4.24
C SER A 16 -1.68 -14.54 5.20
N ASN A 17 -0.62 -15.29 5.49
CA ASN A 17 0.47 -14.85 6.36
C ASN A 17 1.23 -13.65 5.77
N THR A 18 1.51 -13.67 4.46
CA THR A 18 2.19 -12.57 3.78
C THR A 18 1.31 -11.31 3.78
N LYS A 19 0.02 -11.46 3.49
CA LYS A 19 -0.93 -10.36 3.58
C LYS A 19 -1.02 -9.79 5.00
N ALA A 20 -1.04 -10.65 6.02
CA ALA A 20 -1.04 -10.21 7.41
C ALA A 20 0.23 -9.41 7.77
N ALA A 21 1.39 -9.83 7.28
CA ALA A 21 2.64 -9.09 7.47
C ALA A 21 2.63 -7.72 6.75
N ILE A 22 2.05 -7.63 5.55
CA ILE A 22 1.83 -6.37 4.84
C ILE A 22 0.90 -5.43 5.63
N ILE A 23 -0.22 -5.95 6.15
CA ILE A 23 -1.17 -5.14 6.95
C ILE A 23 -0.49 -4.64 8.23
N ARG A 24 0.25 -5.50 8.92
CA ARG A 24 1.00 -5.16 10.13
C ARG A 24 2.02 -4.05 9.86
N GLN A 25 2.86 -4.22 8.83
CA GLN A 25 3.87 -3.22 8.46
C GLN A 25 3.20 -1.92 8.00
N GLY A 26 2.14 -2.02 7.20
CA GLY A 26 1.38 -0.86 6.74
C GLY A 26 0.77 -0.05 7.88
N LEU A 27 0.23 -0.70 8.91
CA LEU A 27 -0.28 -0.02 10.09
C LEU A 27 0.85 0.67 10.89
N ALA A 28 2.01 0.01 11.01
CA ALA A 28 3.18 0.60 11.67
C ALA A 28 3.69 1.85 10.92
N GLU A 29 3.74 1.80 9.59
CA GLU A 29 4.12 2.94 8.75
C GLU A 29 3.06 4.05 8.77
N MET A 30 1.76 3.73 8.75
CA MET A 30 0.70 4.73 8.96
C MET A 30 0.89 5.48 10.28
N ARG A 31 1.12 4.74 11.37
CA ARG A 31 1.37 5.30 12.70
C ARG A 31 2.61 6.17 12.75
N CYS A 32 3.71 5.70 12.18
CA CYS A 32 4.98 6.44 12.13
C CYS A 32 4.83 7.75 11.35
N LEU A 33 4.20 7.71 10.16
CA LEU A 33 4.00 8.88 9.31
C LEU A 33 3.13 9.92 10.03
N SER A 34 1.99 9.49 10.60
CA SER A 34 1.11 10.39 11.32
C SER A 34 1.80 11.07 12.50
N LYS A 35 2.62 10.34 13.27
CA LYS A 35 3.36 10.94 14.41
C LYS A 35 4.49 11.87 13.97
N LYS A 36 5.18 11.55 12.86
CA LYS A 36 6.21 12.43 12.30
C LYS A 36 5.62 13.75 11.79
N MET A 37 4.45 13.70 11.14
CA MET A 37 3.77 14.90 10.64
C MET A 37 3.01 15.66 11.73
N PHE A 38 2.39 14.93 12.66
CA PHE A 38 1.50 15.46 13.68
C PHE A 38 1.83 14.82 15.05
N PRO A 39 2.74 15.41 15.83
CA PRO A 39 3.19 14.84 17.11
C PRO A 39 2.09 14.64 18.16
N CYS A 40 0.94 15.30 18.00
CA CYS A 40 -0.23 15.18 18.89
C CYS A 40 -1.08 13.92 18.63
N VAL A 41 -0.82 13.17 17.56
CA VAL A 41 -1.57 11.95 17.25
C VAL A 41 -1.31 10.88 18.31
N ARG A 42 -2.40 10.35 18.86
CA ARG A 42 -2.40 9.32 19.90
C ARG A 42 -2.37 7.92 19.31
N ASP A 43 -1.78 6.98 20.02
CA ASP A 43 -1.64 5.59 19.54
C ASP A 43 -2.99 4.87 19.48
N GLU A 44 -3.88 5.20 20.41
CA GLU A 44 -5.22 4.61 20.52
C GLU A 44 -6.04 4.88 19.25
N THR A 45 -5.82 6.00 18.56
CA THR A 45 -6.52 6.33 17.31
C THR A 45 -6.33 5.26 16.22
N PHE A 46 -5.20 4.56 16.20
CA PHE A 46 -4.96 3.49 15.21
C PHE A 46 -5.71 2.18 15.54
N LEU A 47 -6.20 2.04 16.78
CA LEU A 47 -7.01 0.91 17.21
C LEU A 47 -8.51 1.14 16.97
N GLU A 48 -8.91 2.39 16.70
CA GLU A 48 -10.28 2.75 16.37
C GLU A 48 -10.66 2.31 14.94
N SER A 49 -11.96 2.43 14.63
CA SER A 49 -12.52 2.05 13.32
C SER A 49 -11.81 2.71 12.14
N CYS A 50 -11.44 3.98 12.27
CA CYS A 50 -10.71 4.74 11.24
C CYS A 50 -9.24 4.31 11.04
N GLY A 51 -8.70 3.49 11.95
CA GLY A 51 -7.36 2.95 11.87
C GLY A 51 -7.38 1.51 11.34
N VAL A 52 -7.27 0.55 12.26
CA VAL A 52 -7.11 -0.87 11.92
C VAL A 52 -8.31 -1.47 11.19
N ALA A 53 -9.54 -1.10 11.55
CA ALA A 53 -10.73 -1.71 10.95
C ALA A 53 -10.90 -1.30 9.48
N ASP A 54 -10.80 -0.01 9.18
CA ASP A 54 -10.83 0.50 7.80
C ASP A 54 -9.67 -0.04 6.96
N LEU A 55 -8.46 -0.11 7.55
CA LEU A 55 -7.30 -0.71 6.90
C LEU A 55 -7.56 -2.16 6.49
N VAL A 56 -8.05 -2.99 7.41
CA VAL A 56 -8.37 -4.40 7.15
C VAL A 56 -9.48 -4.51 6.11
N ALA A 57 -10.59 -3.80 6.27
CA ALA A 57 -11.69 -3.81 5.32
C ALA A 57 -11.23 -3.45 3.90
N SER A 58 -10.39 -2.42 3.77
CA SER A 58 -9.79 -2.01 2.51
C SER A 58 -8.83 -3.05 1.92
N CYS A 59 -8.04 -3.73 2.75
CA CYS A 59 -7.08 -4.76 2.31
C CYS A 59 -7.73 -6.09 1.91
N TYR A 60 -9.00 -6.33 2.26
CA TYR A 60 -9.74 -7.54 1.86
C TYR A 60 -10.83 -7.27 0.83
N GLY A 61 -11.50 -6.11 0.88
CA GLY A 61 -12.65 -5.80 0.02
C GLY A 61 -12.54 -4.52 -0.79
N GLY A 62 -11.47 -3.72 -0.60
CA GLY A 62 -11.35 -2.40 -1.21
C GLY A 62 -11.07 -2.43 -2.71
N ARG A 63 -11.46 -1.35 -3.39
CA ARG A 63 -11.20 -1.12 -4.83
C ARG A 63 -9.70 -1.11 -5.15
N ASN A 64 -8.89 -0.51 -4.26
CA ASN A 64 -7.44 -0.51 -4.37
C ASN A 64 -6.88 -1.94 -4.42
N ARG A 65 -7.33 -2.81 -3.51
CA ARG A 65 -6.93 -4.22 -3.46
C ARG A 65 -7.33 -4.94 -4.76
N ARG A 66 -8.57 -4.77 -5.22
CA ARG A 66 -9.09 -5.42 -6.43
C ARG A 66 -8.30 -5.05 -7.69
N VAL A 67 -8.00 -3.76 -7.89
CA VAL A 67 -7.24 -3.31 -9.07
C VAL A 67 -5.77 -3.76 -8.99
N ALA A 68 -5.15 -3.65 -7.81
CA ALA A 68 -3.78 -4.11 -7.60
C ALA A 68 -3.62 -5.64 -7.79
N GLU A 69 -4.61 -6.43 -7.40
CA GLU A 69 -4.65 -7.87 -7.67
C GLU A 69 -4.68 -8.16 -9.17
N ALA A 70 -5.54 -7.47 -9.92
CA ALA A 70 -5.60 -7.61 -11.38
C ALA A 70 -4.29 -7.17 -12.05
N PHE A 71 -3.68 -6.09 -11.55
CA PHE A 71 -2.40 -5.58 -12.04
C PHE A 71 -1.28 -6.61 -11.86
N ALA A 72 -1.17 -7.19 -10.66
CA ALA A 72 -0.17 -8.22 -10.38
C ALA A 72 -0.39 -9.50 -11.21
N ARG A 73 -1.65 -9.94 -11.39
CA ARG A 73 -1.97 -11.09 -12.25
C ARG A 73 -1.64 -10.87 -13.72
N ALA A 74 -1.72 -9.63 -14.19
CA ALA A 74 -1.35 -9.23 -15.53
C ALA A 74 0.17 -9.01 -15.69
N GLY A 75 0.99 -9.31 -14.68
CA GLY A 75 2.44 -9.12 -14.72
C GLY A 75 2.87 -7.66 -14.86
N GLY A 76 1.99 -6.71 -14.55
CA GLY A 76 2.25 -5.28 -14.76
C GLY A 76 2.22 -4.82 -16.21
N GLU A 77 1.76 -5.65 -17.16
CA GLU A 77 1.69 -5.28 -18.59
C GLU A 77 0.61 -4.23 -18.88
N LYS A 78 -0.50 -4.27 -18.13
CA LYS A 78 -1.55 -3.24 -18.17
C LYS A 78 -1.31 -2.20 -17.06
N SER A 79 -1.53 -0.92 -17.39
CA SER A 79 -1.49 0.12 -16.37
C SER A 79 -2.62 -0.03 -15.36
N MET A 80 -2.40 0.45 -14.13
CA MET A 80 -3.43 0.45 -13.10
C MET A 80 -4.63 1.34 -13.46
N GLU A 81 -4.41 2.39 -14.24
CA GLU A 81 -5.47 3.27 -14.76
C GLU A 81 -6.40 2.51 -15.70
N ALA A 82 -5.85 1.76 -16.66
CA ALA A 82 -6.66 0.97 -17.59
C ALA A 82 -7.47 -0.10 -16.84
N LEU A 83 -6.84 -0.77 -15.87
CA LEU A 83 -7.54 -1.76 -15.03
C LEU A 83 -8.59 -1.12 -14.12
N ALA A 84 -8.36 0.09 -13.63
CA ALA A 84 -9.35 0.82 -12.85
C ALA A 84 -10.58 1.15 -13.71
N ASP A 85 -10.39 1.63 -14.94
CA ASP A 85 -11.49 1.93 -15.86
C ASP A 85 -12.30 0.67 -16.20
N GLU A 86 -11.63 -0.46 -16.46
CA GLU A 86 -12.27 -1.75 -16.74
C GLU A 86 -13.06 -2.30 -15.53
N LEU A 87 -12.51 -2.18 -14.32
CA LEU A 87 -13.02 -2.90 -13.13
C LEU A 87 -13.94 -2.06 -12.24
N LEU A 88 -13.85 -0.73 -12.31
CA LEU A 88 -14.51 0.18 -11.37
C LEU A 88 -15.66 1.00 -11.97
N GLY A 89 -15.91 0.88 -13.28
CA GLY A 89 -17.09 1.50 -13.92
C GLY A 89 -17.15 3.02 -13.73
N GLY A 90 -16.02 3.71 -13.91
CA GLY A 90 -15.89 5.16 -13.77
C GLY A 90 -15.55 5.68 -12.36
N GLN A 91 -15.38 4.80 -11.37
CA GLN A 91 -14.87 5.21 -10.05
C GLN A 91 -13.35 5.32 -10.04
N LYS A 92 -12.82 6.39 -9.43
CA LYS A 92 -11.37 6.65 -9.38
C LYS A 92 -10.62 5.78 -8.38
N LEU A 93 -9.42 5.35 -8.77
CA LEU A 93 -8.45 4.68 -7.89
C LEU A 93 -7.63 5.71 -7.11
N GLN A 94 -7.90 5.85 -5.80
CA GLN A 94 -7.20 6.83 -4.97
C GLN A 94 -5.81 6.36 -4.51
N GLY A 95 -5.59 5.05 -4.38
CA GLY A 95 -4.41 4.51 -3.73
C GLY A 95 -3.09 4.84 -4.43
N ALA A 96 -3.08 4.92 -5.77
CA ALA A 96 -1.91 5.25 -6.58
C ALA A 96 -1.54 6.74 -6.44
N LEU A 97 -2.54 7.62 -6.50
CA LEU A 97 -2.37 9.05 -6.25
C LEU A 97 -1.80 9.31 -4.85
N THR A 98 -2.39 8.71 -3.82
CA THR A 98 -1.91 8.83 -2.45
C THR A 98 -0.49 8.26 -2.29
N ALA A 99 -0.11 7.21 -3.03
CA ALA A 99 1.27 6.71 -2.98
C ALA A 99 2.29 7.74 -3.50
N ASN A 100 1.95 8.47 -4.56
CA ASN A 100 2.78 9.55 -5.10
C ASN A 100 2.87 10.73 -4.12
N GLU A 101 1.74 11.16 -3.56
CA GLU A 101 1.70 12.26 -2.58
C GLU A 101 2.48 11.93 -1.31
N VAL A 102 2.30 10.72 -0.77
CA VAL A 102 3.05 10.26 0.40
C VAL A 102 4.52 10.19 0.08
N HIS A 103 4.93 9.61 -1.06
CA HIS A 103 6.35 9.53 -1.41
C HIS A 103 6.99 10.91 -1.54
N GLN A 104 6.30 11.89 -2.14
CA GLN A 104 6.78 13.27 -2.21
C GLN A 104 7.03 13.88 -0.82
N VAL A 105 6.15 13.62 0.15
CA VAL A 105 6.34 14.05 1.54
C VAL A 105 7.55 13.35 2.16
N LEU A 106 7.70 12.04 1.94
CA LEU A 106 8.83 11.28 2.47
C LEU A 106 10.17 11.77 1.91
N GLU A 107 10.25 11.97 0.59
CA GLU A 107 11.45 12.45 -0.10
C GLU A 107 11.84 13.85 0.39
N SER A 108 10.87 14.78 0.44
CA SER A 108 11.11 16.16 0.88
C SER A 108 11.63 16.26 2.33
N ASN A 109 11.34 15.25 3.17
CA ASN A 109 11.78 15.20 4.56
C ASN A 109 12.96 14.22 4.80
N GLY A 110 13.46 13.55 3.75
CA GLY A 110 14.52 12.54 3.89
C GLY A 110 14.10 11.30 4.70
N TRP A 111 12.83 10.92 4.63
CA TRP A 111 12.25 9.83 5.42
C TRP A 111 12.07 8.52 4.64
N THR A 112 12.42 8.45 3.37
CA THR A 112 12.12 7.27 2.51
C THR A 112 12.57 5.93 3.10
N ASP A 113 13.69 5.92 3.83
CA ASP A 113 14.26 4.72 4.44
C ASP A 113 13.46 4.22 5.67
N ASP A 114 12.71 5.11 6.33
CA ASP A 114 11.85 4.76 7.46
C ASP A 114 10.53 4.08 7.03
N PHE A 115 10.19 4.16 5.73
CA PHE A 115 8.91 3.71 5.16
C PHE A 115 9.10 2.75 3.98
N PRO A 116 9.71 1.58 4.21
CA PRO A 116 10.08 0.66 3.14
C PRO A 116 8.87 0.10 2.38
N LEU A 117 7.73 -0.16 3.05
CA LEU A 117 6.52 -0.65 2.36
C LEU A 117 5.92 0.46 1.48
N PHE A 118 5.73 1.67 2.01
CA PHE A 118 5.17 2.77 1.22
C PHE A 118 6.04 3.11 0.01
N THR A 119 7.37 3.15 0.20
CA THR A 119 8.33 3.37 -0.87
C THR A 119 8.29 2.25 -1.91
N THR A 120 8.18 0.98 -1.49
CA THR A 120 8.08 -0.15 -2.42
C THR A 120 6.78 -0.09 -3.24
N VAL A 121 5.65 0.20 -2.61
CA VAL A 121 4.37 0.37 -3.31
C VAL A 121 4.46 1.49 -4.34
N TRP A 122 5.04 2.63 -3.96
CA TRP A 122 5.25 3.75 -4.89
C TRP A 122 6.13 3.35 -6.08
N LYS A 123 7.25 2.63 -5.85
CA LYS A 123 8.12 2.14 -6.93
C LYS A 123 7.36 1.23 -7.90
N ILE A 124 6.58 0.28 -7.39
CA ILE A 124 5.77 -0.63 -8.22
C ILE A 124 4.73 0.16 -9.03
N VAL A 125 4.02 1.09 -8.39
CA VAL A 125 3.00 1.93 -9.04
C VAL A 125 3.56 2.73 -10.21
N ASN A 126 4.80 3.19 -10.10
CA ASN A 126 5.46 4.02 -11.12
C ASN A 126 6.38 3.21 -12.07
N GLY A 127 6.33 1.88 -12.04
CA GLY A 127 7.15 1.02 -12.91
C GLY A 127 8.66 1.06 -12.61
N LEU A 128 9.04 1.49 -11.41
CA LEU A 128 10.43 1.55 -10.94
C LEU A 128 10.87 0.27 -10.21
N ALA A 129 9.93 -0.63 -9.91
CA ALA A 129 10.19 -1.94 -9.34
C ALA A 129 9.16 -2.95 -9.85
N ASP A 130 9.60 -4.22 -9.94
CA ASP A 130 8.72 -5.33 -10.27
C ASP A 130 7.77 -5.62 -9.10
N VAL A 131 6.53 -6.02 -9.40
CA VAL A 131 5.52 -6.33 -8.38
C VAL A 131 5.96 -7.45 -7.42
N GLN A 132 6.91 -8.29 -7.82
CA GLN A 132 7.50 -9.37 -7.01
C GLN A 132 8.30 -8.83 -5.83
N SER A 133 8.76 -7.58 -5.91
CA SER A 133 9.50 -6.92 -4.82
C SER A 133 8.60 -6.48 -3.67
N ILE A 134 7.28 -6.71 -3.72
CA ILE A 134 6.37 -6.21 -2.68
C ILE A 134 6.71 -6.70 -1.27
N THR A 135 7.40 -7.84 -1.13
CA THR A 135 7.84 -8.40 0.16
C THR A 135 9.29 -8.04 0.52
N SER A 136 10.00 -7.27 -0.30
CA SER A 136 11.42 -6.92 -0.04
C SER A 136 11.62 -6.17 1.28
N PHE A 137 10.61 -5.44 1.76
CA PHE A 137 10.65 -4.79 3.09
C PHE A 137 10.78 -5.79 4.25
N MET A 138 10.39 -7.05 4.06
CA MET A 138 10.47 -8.08 5.10
C MET A 138 11.91 -8.53 5.35
N ALA A 139 12.79 -8.42 4.35
CA ALA A 139 14.21 -8.78 4.47
C ALA A 139 15.02 -7.77 5.30
N ILE A 140 14.48 -6.56 5.52
CA ILE A 140 15.15 -5.46 6.23
C ILE A 140 14.94 -5.56 7.76
N GLN A 141 14.11 -6.49 8.25
CA GLN A 141 13.81 -6.63 9.68
C GLN A 141 14.78 -7.55 10.46
N HIS A 142 15.97 -7.84 9.93
CA HIS A 142 17.01 -8.65 10.58
C HIS A 142 18.36 -7.93 10.65
#